data_AF-A0A916RCY8-F1
#
_entry.id   AF-A0A916RCY8-F1
#
_cell.length_a   1.000
_cell.length_b   1.000
_cell.length_c   1.000
_cell.angle_alpha   90.00
_cell.angle_beta   90.00
_cell.angle_gamma   90.00
#
_symmetry.space_group_name_H-M   'P 1'
#
loop_
_entity.id
_entity.type
_entity.pdbx_description
1 polymer ?
#
loop_
_entity_poly.entity_id
_entity_poly.type
_entity_poly.pdbx_seq_one_letter_code
_entity_poly.pdbx_strand_id
1 'polypeptide(L)'
;MPIPQLREIPDYYSQKRDLVNTKDKFPEYKLIHSQVLQDCIKRVKLAFDRWFKADKNGHKLGKPRFNGIGRYRSFTYPQIKQDCIEENQINLPKIGKVKLIQHRPLPDGFQN
;
A
#
# COMPACT_ATOMS: atom_id res chain seq x y z
N MET A 1 42.15 9.75 -1.35
CA MET A 1 41.03 8.84 -1.66
C MET A 1 39.97 9.62 -2.43
N PRO A 2 39.40 9.09 -3.53
CA PRO A 2 38.28 9.74 -4.19
C PRO A 2 37.03 9.71 -3.30
N ILE A 3 36.21 10.75 -3.37
CA ILE A 3 34.94 10.82 -2.64
C ILE A 3 34.00 9.75 -3.21
N PRO A 4 33.39 8.89 -2.39
CA PRO A 4 32.43 7.90 -2.88
C PRO A 4 31.19 8.59 -3.47
N GLN A 5 30.71 8.07 -4.59
CA GLN A 5 29.49 8.59 -5.22
C GLN A 5 28.27 8.37 -4.30
N LEU A 6 27.41 9.38 -4.22
CA LEU A 6 26.15 9.29 -3.49
C LEU A 6 25.27 8.21 -4.12
N ARG A 7 24.65 7.39 -3.26
CA ARG A 7 23.66 6.42 -3.72
C ARG A 7 22.43 7.16 -4.24
N GLU A 8 21.87 6.68 -5.35
CA GLU A 8 20.59 7.17 -5.83
C GLU A 8 19.50 6.94 -4.77
N ILE A 9 18.73 7.98 -4.49
CA ILE A 9 17.61 7.91 -3.54
C ILE A 9 16.46 7.20 -4.26
N PRO A 10 15.96 6.07 -3.73
CA PRO A 10 14.92 5.30 -4.41
C PRO A 10 13.59 6.06 -4.40
N ASP A 11 13.14 6.53 -5.57
CA ASP A 11 11.82 7.13 -5.73
C ASP A 11 10.71 6.06 -5.82
N TYR A 12 9.46 6.47 -5.56
CA TYR A 12 8.26 5.63 -5.66
C TYR A 12 8.19 4.83 -6.96
N TYR A 13 8.45 5.47 -8.11
CA TYR A 13 8.36 4.78 -9.41
C TYR A 13 9.45 3.72 -9.58
N SER A 14 10.66 3.98 -9.08
CA SER A 14 11.77 3.02 -9.12
C SER A 14 11.44 1.77 -8.30
N GLN A 15 10.96 1.94 -7.07
CA GLN A 15 10.57 0.85 -6.18
C GLN A 15 9.36 0.08 -6.72
N LYS A 16 8.39 0.79 -7.31
CA LYS A 16 7.21 0.18 -7.95
C LYS A 16 7.61 -0.73 -9.11
N ARG A 17 8.60 -0.33 -9.91
CA ARG A 17 9.14 -1.15 -11.01
C ARG A 17 9.89 -2.37 -10.47
N ASP A 18 10.64 -2.20 -9.38
CA ASP A 18 11.40 -3.26 -8.72
C ASP A 18 10.54 -4.34 -8.04
N LEU A 19 9.22 -4.16 -7.99
CA LEU A 19 8.30 -5.22 -7.54
C LEU A 19 8.39 -6.49 -8.39
N VAL A 20 8.81 -6.40 -9.65
CA VAL A 20 9.07 -7.57 -10.50
C VAL A 20 10.18 -8.42 -9.89
N ASN A 21 11.34 -7.81 -9.65
CA ASN A 21 12.48 -8.47 -9.02
C ASN A 21 12.15 -8.95 -7.61
N THR A 22 11.39 -8.16 -6.84
CA THR A 22 10.94 -8.54 -5.50
C THR A 22 10.11 -9.83 -5.54
N LYS A 23 9.19 -9.99 -6.50
CA LYS A 23 8.38 -11.21 -6.63
C LYS A 23 9.20 -12.42 -7.04
N ASP A 24 10.30 -12.24 -7.75
CA ASP A 24 11.19 -13.35 -8.11
C ASP A 24 12.06 -13.78 -6.93
N LYS A 25 12.49 -12.83 -6.08
CA LYS A 25 13.21 -13.10 -4.83
C LYS A 25 12.32 -13.69 -3.73
N PHE A 26 11.06 -13.25 -3.68
CA PHE A 26 10.06 -13.66 -2.69
C PHE A 26 8.82 -14.22 -3.42
N PRO A 27 8.87 -15.49 -3.86
CA PRO A 27 7.80 -16.12 -4.66
C PRO A 27 6.41 -16.02 -4.02
N GLU A 28 6.34 -16.03 -2.68
CA GLU A 28 5.10 -15.89 -1.92
C GLU A 28 4.38 -14.56 -2.19
N TYR A 29 5.08 -13.51 -2.63
CA TYR A 29 4.47 -12.23 -3.01
C TYR A 29 3.67 -12.33 -4.32
N LYS A 30 3.82 -13.41 -5.11
CA LYS A 30 2.96 -13.68 -6.28
C LYS A 30 1.52 -14.03 -5.88
N LEU A 31 1.30 -14.44 -4.63
CA LEU A 31 -0.03 -14.66 -4.06
C LEU A 31 -0.72 -13.33 -3.70
N ILE A 32 0.04 -12.28 -3.45
CA ILE A 32 -0.51 -10.96 -3.09
C ILE A 32 -0.91 -10.21 -4.37
N HIS A 33 -2.08 -9.57 -4.34
CA HIS A 33 -2.53 -8.75 -5.46
C HIS A 33 -1.55 -7.59 -5.74
N SER A 34 -1.28 -7.33 -7.02
CA SER A 34 -0.25 -6.37 -7.44
C SER A 34 -0.48 -4.97 -6.89
N GLN A 35 -1.73 -4.51 -6.84
CA GLN A 35 -2.03 -3.17 -6.34
C GLN A 35 -1.86 -3.04 -4.82
N VAL A 36 -2.04 -4.11 -4.07
CA VAL A 36 -1.79 -4.12 -2.62
C VAL A 36 -0.29 -3.91 -2.37
N LEU A 37 0.56 -4.62 -3.10
CA LEU A 37 2.02 -4.42 -3.03
C LEU A 37 2.44 -2.99 -3.40
N GLN A 38 1.81 -2.42 -4.43
CA GLN A 38 2.07 -1.04 -4.84
C GLN A 38 1.63 -0.04 -3.76
N ASP A 39 0.50 -0.27 -3.10
CA ASP A 39 0.05 0.55 -1.98
C ASP A 39 1.01 0.49 -0.79
N CYS A 40 1.59 -0.67 -0.49
CA CYS A 40 2.63 -0.77 0.54
C CYS A 40 3.81 0.17 0.26
N ILE A 41 4.31 0.22 -0.98
CA ILE A 41 5.39 1.14 -1.39
C ILE A 41 4.93 2.60 -1.24
N LYS A 42 3.70 2.91 -1.67
CA LYS A 42 3.13 4.26 -1.54
C LYS A 42 3.06 4.70 -0.08
N ARG A 43 2.65 3.82 0.84
CA ARG A 43 2.61 4.09 2.29
C ARG A 43 3.99 4.42 2.85
N VAL A 44 5.03 3.69 2.42
CA VAL A 44 6.42 3.99 2.81
C VAL A 44 6.82 5.37 2.31
N LYS A 45 6.63 5.66 1.02
CA LYS A 45 6.95 6.98 0.43
C LYS A 45 6.26 8.11 1.21
N LEU A 46 4.95 8.00 1.43
CA LEU A 46 4.17 9.00 2.15
C LEU A 46 4.63 9.18 3.61
N ALA A 47 5.04 8.10 4.29
CA ALA A 47 5.56 8.20 5.65
C ALA A 47 6.88 8.98 5.69
N PHE A 48 7.79 8.73 4.76
CA PHE A 48 9.04 9.48 4.65
C PHE A 48 8.81 10.93 4.20
N ASP A 49 7.94 11.18 3.23
CA ASP A 49 7.59 12.54 2.80
C ASP A 49 7.04 13.37 3.95
N ARG A 50 6.20 12.77 4.79
CA ARG A 50 5.66 13.40 6.00
C ARG A 50 6.74 13.65 7.05
N TRP A 51 7.74 12.79 7.15
CA TRP A 51 8.84 12.99 8.09
C TRP A 51 9.74 14.17 7.70
N PHE A 52 10.01 14.33 6.41
CA PHE A 52 10.82 15.44 5.92
C PHE A 52 10.09 16.78 5.93
N LYS A 53 8.76 16.78 5.81
CA LYS A 53 7.94 17.99 5.85
C LYS A 53 7.57 18.38 7.28
N ALA A 54 7.60 19.68 7.57
CA ALA A 54 6.96 20.20 8.77
C ALA A 54 5.43 20.17 8.60
N ASP A 55 4.71 19.95 9.70
CA ASP A 55 3.26 20.07 9.71
C ASP A 55 2.82 21.55 9.56
N LYS A 56 1.50 21.77 9.52
CA LYS A 56 0.91 23.12 9.41
C LYS A 56 1.28 24.06 10.58
N ASN A 57 1.73 23.50 11.70
CA ASN A 57 2.14 24.24 12.90
C ASN A 57 3.68 24.38 12.98
N GLY A 58 4.42 23.94 11.96
CA GLY A 58 5.88 23.98 11.91
C GLY A 58 6.58 22.83 12.64
N HIS A 59 5.85 21.86 13.20
CA HIS A 59 6.43 20.73 13.90
C HIS A 59 6.87 19.63 12.94
N LYS A 60 8.07 19.11 13.13
CA LYS A 60 8.55 17.94 12.38
C LYS A 60 7.91 16.68 12.96
N LEU A 61 7.39 15.83 12.08
CA LEU A 61 6.90 14.52 12.47
C LEU A 61 8.07 13.62 12.90
N GLY A 62 7.79 12.62 13.75
CA GLY A 62 8.79 11.63 14.13
C GLY A 62 9.21 10.75 12.95
N LYS A 63 10.44 10.21 13.02
CA LYS A 63 10.96 9.28 12.01
C LYS A 63 10.01 8.07 11.85
N PRO A 64 9.68 7.65 10.61
CA PRO A 64 8.81 6.51 10.38
C PRO A 64 9.40 5.25 11.02
N ARG A 65 8.53 4.44 11.63
CA ARG A 65 8.89 3.15 12.20
C ARG A 65 8.16 2.05 11.44
N PHE A 66 8.82 0.91 11.27
CA PHE A 66 8.17 -0.27 10.72
C PHE A 66 7.09 -0.79 11.68
N ASN A 67 5.95 -1.19 11.12
CA ASN A 67 4.90 -1.85 11.88
C ASN A 67 5.29 -3.32 12.09
N GLY A 68 5.28 -3.77 13.35
CA GLY A 68 5.43 -5.19 13.65
C GLY A 68 4.26 -6.01 13.10
N ILE A 69 4.46 -7.34 12.99
CA ILE A 69 3.52 -8.28 12.37
C ILE A 69 2.09 -8.13 12.92
N GLY A 70 1.92 -7.99 14.24
CA GLY A 70 0.60 -7.83 14.86
C GLY A 70 -0.04 -6.43 14.76
N ARG A 71 0.66 -5.44 14.19
CA ARG A 71 0.18 -4.05 14.06
C ARG A 71 -0.27 -3.69 12.65
N TYR A 72 0.14 -4.44 11.63
CA TYR A 72 -0.27 -4.19 10.25
C TYR A 72 -1.58 -4.93 9.94
N ARG A 73 -2.72 -4.28 10.22
CA ARG A 73 -4.06 -4.91 10.13
C ARG A 73 -4.90 -4.49 8.93
N SER A 74 -4.39 -3.63 8.06
CA SER A 74 -5.14 -3.13 6.91
C SER A 74 -4.30 -3.08 5.65
N PHE A 75 -4.90 -3.49 4.54
CA PHE A 75 -4.40 -3.32 3.19
C PHE A 75 -5.44 -2.58 2.35
N THR A 76 -5.03 -2.07 1.20
CA THR A 76 -5.91 -1.29 0.33
C THR A 76 -5.84 -1.82 -1.09
N TYR A 77 -7.01 -1.93 -1.73
CA TYR A 77 -7.15 -2.04 -3.18
C TYR A 77 -7.48 -0.65 -3.72
N PRO A 78 -6.50 0.09 -4.30
CA PRO A 78 -6.75 1.42 -4.87
C PRO A 78 -7.81 1.40 -5.98
N GLN A 79 -7.92 0.28 -6.69
CA GLN A 79 -8.94 0.05 -7.70
C GLN A 79 -9.50 -1.36 -7.51
N ILE A 80 -10.81 -1.48 -7.53
CA ILE A 80 -11.50 -2.77 -7.48
C ILE A 80 -12.59 -2.75 -8.54
N LYS A 81 -13.02 -3.94 -8.99
CA LYS A 81 -14.17 -4.05 -9.88
C LYS A 81 -15.41 -3.54 -9.18
N GLN A 82 -16.29 -2.95 -9.96
CA GLN A 82 -17.53 -2.33 -9.51
C GLN A 82 -18.43 -3.38 -8.82
N ASP A 83 -18.55 -4.54 -9.46
CA ASP A 83 -19.33 -5.71 -9.03
C ASP A 83 -18.64 -6.58 -7.98
N CYS A 84 -17.82 -5.98 -7.12
CA CYS A 84 -17.08 -6.73 -6.11
C CYS A 84 -17.89 -7.06 -4.86
N ILE A 85 -19.03 -6.40 -4.63
CA ILE A 85 -19.87 -6.59 -3.45
C ILE A 85 -21.14 -7.33 -3.86
N GLU A 86 -21.36 -8.48 -3.22
CA GLU A 86 -22.56 -9.30 -3.39
C GLU A 86 -23.22 -9.47 -2.01
N GLU A 87 -24.35 -8.80 -1.78
CA GLU A 87 -25.11 -8.83 -0.52
C GLU A 87 -24.25 -8.56 0.74
N ASN A 88 -23.79 -9.63 1.41
CA ASN A 88 -22.99 -9.61 2.64
C ASN A 88 -21.56 -10.14 2.41
N GLN A 89 -21.10 -10.18 1.17
CA GLN A 89 -19.78 -10.66 0.79
C GLN A 89 -19.08 -9.67 -0.14
N ILE A 90 -17.76 -9.69 -0.10
CA ILE A 90 -16.90 -8.96 -1.04
C ILE A 90 -15.94 -9.95 -1.70
N ASN A 91 -15.87 -9.92 -3.03
CA ASN A 91 -14.93 -10.71 -3.82
C ASN A 91 -13.62 -9.93 -4.00
N LEU A 92 -12.58 -10.36 -3.31
CA LEU A 92 -11.27 -9.73 -3.34
C LEU A 92 -10.32 -10.49 -4.27
N PRO A 93 -9.62 -9.80 -5.20
CA PRO A 93 -8.61 -10.46 -6.04
C PRO A 93 -7.58 -11.23 -5.21
N LYS A 94 -7.24 -12.46 -5.65
CA LYS A 94 -6.31 -13.40 -4.97
C LYS A 94 -6.77 -13.98 -3.62
N ILE A 95 -7.81 -13.43 -2.99
CA ILE A 95 -8.35 -13.92 -1.71
C ILE A 95 -9.67 -14.69 -1.95
N GLY A 96 -10.52 -14.20 -2.86
CA GLY A 96 -11.86 -14.74 -3.12
C GLY A 96 -12.95 -14.01 -2.32
N LYS A 97 -14.09 -14.68 -2.15
CA LYS A 97 -15.25 -14.14 -1.42
C LYS A 97 -15.00 -14.15 0.09
N VAL A 98 -15.19 -13.00 0.72
CA VAL A 98 -15.03 -12.80 2.17
C VAL A 98 -16.27 -12.12 2.72
N LYS A 99 -16.67 -12.48 3.94
CA LYS A 99 -17.79 -11.82 4.63
C LYS A 99 -17.51 -10.32 4.79
N LEU A 100 -18.45 -9.49 4.34
CA LEU A 100 -18.43 -8.05 4.48
C LEU A 100 -19.31 -7.65 5.68
N ILE A 101 -18.77 -6.83 6.58
CA ILE A 101 -19.54 -6.16 7.63
C ILE A 101 -19.63 -4.68 7.24
N GLN A 102 -20.79 -4.28 6.72
CA GLN A 102 -21.00 -2.93 6.23
C GLN A 102 -21.62 -2.06 7.32
N HIS A 103 -20.83 -1.12 7.86
CA HIS A 103 -21.31 -0.19 8.90
C HIS A 103 -22.05 1.03 8.34
N ARG A 104 -21.87 1.36 7.05
CA ARG A 104 -22.50 2.51 6.39
C ARG A 104 -22.98 2.12 4.98
N PRO A 105 -24.14 2.63 4.52
CA PRO A 105 -24.61 2.38 3.16
C PRO A 105 -23.58 2.87 2.13
N LEU A 106 -23.52 2.21 0.97
CA LEU A 106 -22.68 2.64 -0.14
C LEU A 106 -23.23 3.96 -0.69
N PRO A 107 -22.36 4.91 -1.10
CA PRO A 107 -22.81 6.19 -1.64
C PRO A 107 -23.53 6.01 -2.98
N ASP A 108 -24.50 6.89 -3.24
CA ASP A 108 -25.21 6.93 -4.51
C ASP A 108 -24.22 7.13 -5.68
N GLY A 109 -24.26 6.23 -6.67
CA GLY A 109 -23.31 6.20 -7.79
C GLY A 109 -22.20 5.16 -7.66
N PHE A 110 -22.10 4.47 -6.52
CA PHE A 110 -21.39 3.20 -6.47
C PHE A 110 -22.22 2.16 -7.23
N GLN A 111 -21.96 2.02 -8.53
CA GLN A 111 -22.57 0.94 -9.31
C GLN A 111 -22.02 -0.40 -8.78
N ASN A 112 -22.87 -1.40 -8.65
CA ASN A 112 -22.45 -2.79 -8.46
C ASN A 112 -22.44 -3.50 -9.81
#